data_AF-A0A228HL97-F1
#
_entry.id   AF-A0A228HL97-F1
#
_cell.length_a   1.000
_cell.length_b   1.000
_cell.length_c   1.000
_cell.angle_alpha   90.00
_cell.angle_beta   90.00
_cell.angle_gamma   90.00
#
_symmetry.space_group_name_H-M   'P 1'
#
loop_
_entity.id
_entity.type
_entity.pdbx_description
1 polymer ?
#
loop_
_entity_poly.entity_id
_entity_poly.type
_entity_poly.pdbx_seq_one_letter_code
_entity_poly.pdbx_strand_id
1 'polypeptide(L)'
;MAFPVQTLTQLRPILVGFRKSAGLTQAQLAARLGITQQSYAQLEANPSAVSIERLFKVLNALGVRMMLGLDERDAPAEAADSTSSAEPAARRKPVANKRGTTAANAPTGAAADAARKRPAATTRGRPRVSKREDW
;
A
#
# COMPACT_ATOMS: atom_id res chain seq x y z
N MET A 1 7.49 -6.25 -15.77
CA MET A 1 6.64 -6.80 -14.68
C MET A 1 6.40 -5.69 -13.66
N ALA A 2 5.17 -5.54 -13.14
CA ALA A 2 4.86 -4.61 -12.05
C ALA A 2 4.63 -5.40 -10.75
N PHE A 3 5.12 -4.88 -9.64
CA PHE A 3 4.96 -5.49 -8.31
C PHE A 3 4.20 -4.51 -7.42
N PRO A 4 2.87 -4.65 -7.28
CA PRO A 4 2.09 -3.74 -6.45
C PRO A 4 2.48 -3.90 -4.98
N VAL A 5 2.65 -2.78 -4.28
CA VAL A 5 2.94 -2.74 -2.84
C VAL A 5 1.70 -2.21 -2.13
N GLN A 6 0.99 -3.10 -1.45
CA GLN A 6 -0.19 -2.79 -0.63
C GLN A 6 0.17 -2.66 0.85
N THR A 7 1.23 -3.36 1.29
CA THR A 7 1.67 -3.34 2.69
C THR A 7 3.19 -3.22 2.81
N LEU A 8 3.66 -2.67 3.93
CA LEU A 8 5.10 -2.49 4.18
C LEU A 8 5.87 -3.81 4.26
N THR A 9 5.23 -4.90 4.68
CA THR A 9 5.87 -6.23 4.77
C THR A 9 6.24 -6.80 3.41
N GLN A 10 5.60 -6.34 2.33
CA GLN A 10 5.92 -6.74 0.95
C GLN A 10 7.23 -6.13 0.44
N LEU A 11 7.71 -5.02 1.03
CA LEU A 11 8.91 -4.34 0.57
C LEU A 11 10.16 -5.23 0.62
N ARG A 12 10.33 -6.01 1.70
CA ARG A 12 11.50 -6.87 1.87
C ARG A 12 11.63 -7.93 0.77
N PRO A 13 10.64 -8.84 0.56
CA PRO A 13 10.77 -9.84 -0.49
C PRO A 13 10.92 -9.23 -1.89
N ILE A 14 10.30 -8.06 -2.15
CA ILE A 14 10.46 -7.34 -3.42
C ILE A 14 11.90 -6.84 -3.60
N LEU A 15 12.49 -6.18 -2.61
CA LEU A 15 13.88 -5.71 -2.68
C LEU A 15 14.87 -6.87 -2.83
N VAL A 16 14.68 -7.97 -2.08
CA VAL A 16 15.49 -9.18 -2.19
C VAL A 16 15.39 -9.76 -3.62
N GLY A 17 14.17 -9.82 -4.16
CA GLY A 17 13.90 -10.33 -5.51
C GLY A 17 14.63 -9.52 -6.57
N PHE A 18 14.51 -8.19 -6.55
CA PHE A 18 15.20 -7.32 -7.50
C PHE A 18 16.72 -7.38 -7.37
N ARG A 19 17.26 -7.44 -6.14
CA ARG A 19 18.70 -7.62 -5.93
C ARG A 19 19.20 -8.91 -6.57
N LYS A 20 18.48 -10.02 -6.36
CA LYS A 20 18.82 -11.33 -6.93
C LYS A 20 18.68 -11.34 -8.45
N SER A 21 17.63 -10.73 -9.01
CA SER A 21 17.45 -10.65 -10.46
C SER A 21 18.51 -9.78 -11.14
N ALA A 22 19.05 -8.80 -10.42
CA ALA A 22 20.21 -8.01 -10.85
C ALA A 22 21.56 -8.74 -10.69
N GLY A 23 21.57 -9.96 -10.15
CA GLY A 23 22.79 -10.73 -9.93
C GLY A 23 23.72 -10.16 -8.86
N LEU A 24 23.21 -9.30 -7.97
CA LEU A 24 24.02 -8.60 -6.97
C LEU A 24 24.00 -9.31 -5.62
N THR A 25 25.14 -9.41 -4.97
CA THR A 25 25.22 -9.73 -3.54
C THR A 25 24.88 -8.50 -2.70
N GLN A 26 24.64 -8.70 -1.40
CA GLN A 26 24.43 -7.59 -0.46
C GLN A 26 25.65 -6.66 -0.41
N ALA A 27 26.86 -7.24 -0.41
CA ALA A 27 28.11 -6.48 -0.39
C ALA A 27 28.30 -5.65 -1.67
N GLN A 28 27.98 -6.20 -2.84
CA GLN A 28 28.09 -5.49 -4.11
C GLN A 28 27.13 -4.29 -4.18
N LEU A 29 25.88 -4.47 -3.75
CA LEU A 29 24.92 -3.37 -3.74
C LEU A 29 25.26 -2.32 -2.68
N ALA A 30 25.75 -2.73 -1.51
CA ALA A 30 26.27 -1.81 -0.50
C ALA A 30 27.43 -0.97 -1.04
N ALA A 31 28.37 -1.59 -1.76
CA ALA A 31 29.48 -0.90 -2.40
C ALA A 31 29.00 0.14 -3.43
N ARG A 32 28.01 -0.19 -4.27
CA ARG A 32 27.39 0.76 -5.21
C ARG A 32 26.72 1.95 -4.52
N LEU A 33 26.20 1.73 -3.32
CA LEU A 33 25.54 2.75 -2.51
C LEU A 33 26.53 3.55 -1.64
N GLY A 34 27.82 3.20 -1.63
CA GLY A 34 28.81 3.84 -0.77
C GLY A 34 28.59 3.59 0.74
N ILE A 35 27.98 2.46 1.10
CA ILE A 35 27.70 2.07 2.49
C ILE A 35 28.31 0.71 2.83
N THR A 36 28.37 0.37 4.12
CA THR A 36 28.83 -0.95 4.55
C THR A 36 27.80 -2.04 4.22
N GLN A 37 28.27 -3.27 3.99
CA GLN A 37 27.39 -4.44 3.79
C GLN A 37 26.40 -4.61 4.96
N GLN A 38 26.86 -4.46 6.21
CA GLN A 38 26.01 -4.56 7.39
C GLN A 38 24.88 -3.52 7.37
N SER A 39 25.18 -2.29 6.94
CA SER A 39 24.18 -1.23 6.84
C SER A 39 23.13 -1.53 5.76
N TYR A 40 23.55 -2.12 4.63
CA TYR A 40 22.63 -2.59 3.60
C TYR A 40 21.81 -3.80 4.08
N ALA A 41 22.42 -4.76 4.78
CA ALA A 41 21.73 -5.94 5.30
C ALA A 41 20.63 -5.56 6.31
N GLN A 42 20.88 -4.58 7.18
CA GLN A 42 19.86 -4.03 8.09
C GLN A 42 18.71 -3.36 7.33
N LEU A 43 19.03 -2.61 6.26
CA LEU A 43 18.03 -2.02 5.39
C LEU A 43 17.18 -3.07 4.67
N GLU A 44 17.79 -4.10 4.08
CA GLU A 44 17.08 -5.20 3.40
C GLU A 44 16.22 -6.00 4.39
N ALA A 45 16.68 -6.17 5.63
CA ALA A 45 15.95 -6.87 6.68
C ALA A 45 14.70 -6.11 7.17
N ASN A 46 14.76 -4.77 7.23
CA ASN A 46 13.66 -3.91 7.68
C ASN A 46 13.57 -2.61 6.84
N PRO A 47 13.06 -2.70 5.60
CA PRO A 47 12.97 -1.54 4.70
C PRO A 47 11.91 -0.51 5.13
N SER A 48 10.96 -0.89 5.99
CA SER A 48 9.96 0.05 6.52
C SER A 48 10.52 1.05 7.55
N ALA A 49 11.66 0.73 8.16
CA ALA A 49 12.28 1.59 9.17
C ALA A 49 13.32 2.57 8.59
N VAL A 50 13.63 2.48 7.29
CA VAL A 50 14.55 3.42 6.65
C VAL A 50 13.81 4.62 6.08
N SER A 51 14.54 5.74 5.88
CA SER A 51 13.96 6.89 5.22
C SER A 51 13.56 6.56 3.78
N ILE A 52 12.52 7.23 3.29
CA ILE A 52 12.07 7.13 1.90
C ILE A 52 13.22 7.47 0.94
N GLU A 53 14.00 8.51 1.24
CA GLU A 53 15.18 8.88 0.44
C GLU A 53 16.17 7.71 0.28
N ARG A 54 16.46 6.99 1.37
CA ARG A 54 17.38 5.86 1.35
C ARG A 54 16.80 4.68 0.59
N LEU A 55 15.49 4.42 0.73
CA LEU A 55 14.78 3.43 -0.07
C LEU A 55 14.88 3.76 -1.58
N PHE A 56 14.64 5.01 -1.97
CA PHE A 56 14.76 5.46 -3.36
C PHE A 56 16.18 5.28 -3.92
N LYS A 57 17.22 5.59 -3.14
CA LYS A 57 18.62 5.34 -3.53
C LYS A 57 18.85 3.85 -3.85
N VAL A 58 18.30 2.95 -3.04
CA VAL A 58 18.40 1.49 -3.27
C VAL A 58 17.65 1.09 -4.55
N LEU A 59 16.43 1.57 -4.74
CA LEU A 59 15.63 1.29 -5.94
C LEU A 59 16.36 1.75 -7.21
N ASN A 60 16.91 2.95 -7.21
CA ASN A 60 17.70 3.49 -8.32
C ASN A 60 18.95 2.66 -8.59
N ALA A 61 19.69 2.25 -7.55
CA ALA A 61 20.87 1.40 -7.69
C ALA A 61 20.55 -0.01 -8.25
N LEU A 62 19.31 -0.46 -8.06
CA LEU A 62 18.76 -1.71 -8.62
C LEU A 62 18.11 -1.53 -10.00
N GLY A 63 18.05 -0.30 -10.54
CA GLY A 63 17.34 -0.02 -11.80
C GLY A 63 15.82 -0.15 -11.70
N VAL A 64 15.26 -0.01 -10.50
CA VAL A 64 13.82 -0.15 -10.23
C VAL A 64 13.18 1.23 -10.13
N ARG A 65 12.09 1.45 -10.88
CA ARG A 65 11.26 2.67 -10.78
C ARG A 65 10.08 2.45 -9.83
N MET A 66 9.74 3.47 -9.05
CA MET A 66 8.49 3.52 -8.28
C MET A 66 7.42 4.26 -9.10
N MET A 67 6.21 3.73 -9.14
CA MET A 67 5.05 4.36 -9.81
C MET A 67 3.94 4.53 -8.77
N LEU A 68 3.33 5.72 -8.73
CA LEU A 68 2.17 6.02 -7.90
C LEU A 68 0.97 6.18 -8.82
N GLY A 69 -0.13 5.53 -8.48
CA GLY A 69 -1.41 5.64 -9.16
C GLY A 69 -2.53 5.70 -8.11
N LEU A 70 -3.69 6.21 -8.51
CA LEU A 70 -4.90 6.12 -7.69
C LEU A 70 -5.39 4.66 -7.68
N ASP A 71 -5.96 4.22 -6.56
CA ASP A 71 -6.65 2.92 -6.51
C ASP A 71 -7.99 3.07 -7.24
N GLU A 72 -8.29 2.18 -8.18
CA GLU A 72 -9.57 2.22 -8.92
C GLU A 72 -10.78 1.99 -8.01
N ARG A 73 -10.58 1.51 -6.77
CA ARG A 73 -11.63 1.46 -5.74
C ARG A 73 -12.14 2.82 -5.28
N ASP A 74 -11.38 3.89 -5.50
CA ASP A 74 -11.74 5.28 -5.20
C ASP A 74 -12.11 6.08 -6.47
N ALA A 75 -12.25 5.42 -7.63
CA ALA A 75 -12.78 6.09 -8.81
C ALA A 75 -14.26 6.46 -8.57
N PRO A 76 -14.66 7.73 -8.72
CA PRO A 76 -16.06 8.09 -8.67
C PRO A 76 -16.78 7.31 -9.78
N ALA A 77 -17.78 6.53 -9.40
CA ALA A 77 -18.71 5.91 -10.34
C ALA A 77 -19.58 7.01 -10.97
N GLU A 78 -19.01 7.81 -11.87
CA GLU A 78 -19.77 8.78 -12.65
C GLU A 78 -19.63 8.50 -14.15
N ALA A 79 -20.81 8.52 -14.78
CA ALA A 79 -21.08 8.44 -16.21
C ALA A 79 -21.11 7.04 -16.88
N ALA A 80 -21.85 6.10 -16.27
CA ALA A 80 -22.53 5.04 -17.03
C ALA A 80 -24.05 5.26 -17.03
N ASP A 81 -24.51 6.47 -17.34
CA ASP A 81 -25.92 6.69 -17.69
C ASP A 81 -26.08 7.92 -18.58
N SER A 82 -25.61 7.85 -19.83
CA SER A 82 -25.88 8.86 -20.86
C SER A 82 -25.62 8.33 -22.28
N THR A 83 -26.06 7.12 -22.63
CA THR A 83 -26.26 6.74 -24.04
C THR A 83 -27.31 5.63 -24.16
N SER A 84 -28.58 5.99 -23.96
CA SER A 84 -29.66 5.30 -24.66
C SER A 84 -30.37 6.34 -25.52
N SER A 85 -29.90 6.44 -26.76
CA SER A 85 -30.57 7.18 -27.82
C SER A 85 -31.75 6.35 -28.33
N ALA A 86 -32.81 7.08 -28.70
CA ALA A 86 -33.88 6.70 -29.61
C ALA A 86 -35.05 5.84 -29.08
N GLU A 87 -36.18 6.53 -29.01
CA GLU A 87 -37.58 6.07 -29.06
C GLU A 87 -37.84 4.93 -30.09
N PRO A 88 -38.91 4.12 -29.91
CA PRO A 88 -40.13 4.51 -30.62
C PRO A 88 -41.43 4.33 -29.83
N ALA A 89 -42.35 5.25 -30.09
CA ALA A 89 -43.74 5.24 -29.70
C ALA A 89 -44.53 4.03 -30.27
N ALA A 90 -45.25 3.30 -29.42
CA ALA A 90 -46.50 2.62 -29.79
C ALA A 90 -47.39 2.24 -28.58
N ARG A 91 -48.50 3.00 -28.45
CA ARG A 91 -49.88 2.58 -28.10
C ARG A 91 -50.22 1.88 -26.75
N ARG A 92 -51.07 2.59 -26.00
CA ARG A 92 -52.39 2.20 -25.39
C ARG A 92 -52.35 1.18 -24.24
N LYS A 93 -53.01 1.33 -23.08
CA LYS A 93 -54.12 2.16 -22.52
C LYS A 93 -54.04 2.09 -20.97
N PRO A 94 -54.69 3.00 -20.21
CA PRO A 94 -54.66 3.00 -18.74
C PRO A 94 -55.77 2.12 -18.16
N VAL A 95 -55.47 1.37 -17.10
CA VAL A 95 -56.48 0.83 -16.18
C VAL A 95 -56.04 1.10 -14.75
N ALA A 96 -56.86 1.87 -14.06
CA ALA A 96 -56.75 2.21 -12.66
C ALA A 96 -57.34 1.09 -11.77
N ASN A 97 -56.65 0.77 -10.68
CA ASN A 97 -57.25 0.56 -9.36
C ASN A 97 -56.14 0.53 -8.31
N LYS A 98 -56.02 1.56 -7.46
CA LYS A 98 -56.58 1.66 -6.10
C LYS A 98 -56.05 0.62 -5.09
N ARG A 99 -55.19 1.15 -4.23
CA ARG A 99 -55.38 1.31 -2.77
C ARG A 99 -54.96 0.13 -1.88
N GLY A 100 -54.04 0.43 -0.96
CA GLY A 100 -53.67 -0.37 0.21
C GLY A 100 -52.24 -0.01 0.64
N THR A 101 -51.99 0.93 1.58
CA THR A 101 -51.93 0.68 3.05
C THR A 101 -50.70 -0.23 3.34
N THR A 102 -49.62 0.10 4.07
CA THR A 102 -49.36 0.98 5.23
C THR A 102 -47.86 0.89 5.59
N ALA A 103 -47.38 1.89 6.35
CA ALA A 103 -46.35 1.82 7.41
C ALA A 103 -44.95 1.28 7.04
N ALA A 104 -43.93 2.13 6.97
CA ALA A 104 -43.15 2.62 8.11
C ALA A 104 -42.44 1.49 8.89
N ASN A 105 -41.11 1.41 8.75
CA ASN A 105 -40.26 1.59 9.92
C ASN A 105 -38.85 2.05 9.52
N ALA A 106 -38.38 3.06 10.24
CA ALA A 106 -37.00 3.55 10.26
C ALA A 106 -36.37 3.07 11.60
N PRO A 107 -35.33 3.73 12.12
CA PRO A 107 -33.92 3.45 11.94
C PRO A 107 -33.25 3.09 13.29
N THR A 108 -31.96 2.73 13.30
CA THR A 108 -30.98 2.94 14.41
C THR A 108 -29.77 2.04 14.12
N GLY A 109 -28.50 2.39 14.34
CA GLY A 109 -27.75 3.54 14.84
C GLY A 109 -26.27 3.23 14.51
N ALA A 110 -25.41 4.19 14.15
CA ALA A 110 -24.63 5.01 15.10
C ALA A 110 -23.88 4.13 16.13
N ALA A 111 -22.59 4.25 16.43
CA ALA A 111 -21.49 5.16 16.11
C ALA A 111 -20.21 4.39 16.59
N ALA A 112 -19.01 4.62 16.04
CA ALA A 112 -17.99 5.52 16.60
C ALA A 112 -17.63 5.22 18.08
N ASP A 113 -16.41 5.31 18.60
CA ASP A 113 -15.20 6.02 18.23
C ASP A 113 -14.14 5.66 19.30
N ALA A 114 -12.91 6.15 19.09
CA ALA A 114 -11.95 6.56 20.12
C ALA A 114 -11.13 5.47 20.85
N ALA A 115 -9.84 5.29 20.56
CA ALA A 115 -8.71 6.19 20.82
C ALA A 115 -8.32 6.35 22.31
N ARG A 116 -7.08 5.93 22.66
CA ARG A 116 -6.03 6.76 23.30
C ARG A 116 -4.81 5.88 23.65
N LYS A 117 -3.66 6.12 23.02
CA LYS A 117 -2.55 7.03 23.42
C LYS A 117 -1.63 6.45 24.52
N ARG A 118 -0.40 6.15 24.09
CA ARG A 118 0.90 6.04 24.81
C ARG A 118 1.21 7.33 25.60
N PRO A 119 2.16 7.43 26.58
CA PRO A 119 3.62 7.12 26.49
C PRO A 119 4.24 6.54 27.81
N ALA A 120 5.46 6.00 27.86
CA ALA A 120 6.77 6.66 28.08
C ALA A 120 7.85 5.54 28.19
N ALA A 121 9.01 5.53 27.51
CA ALA A 121 10.26 6.30 27.67
C ALA A 121 11.27 5.75 28.71
N THR A 122 12.47 5.37 28.21
CA THR A 122 13.81 5.29 28.86
C THR A 122 14.03 4.14 29.86
N THR A 123 15.04 3.26 29.71
CA THR A 123 16.48 3.56 29.93
C THR A 123 17.46 2.76 29.05
N ARG A 124 18.59 3.41 28.75
CA ARG A 124 19.76 2.97 27.98
C ARG A 124 20.53 1.82 28.64
N GLY A 125 20.87 0.78 27.85
CA GLY A 125 21.96 -0.15 28.12
C GLY A 125 23.10 0.07 27.12
N ARG A 126 24.31 0.39 27.62
CA ARG A 126 25.54 0.63 26.86
C ARG A 126 26.21 -0.71 26.46
N PRO A 127 27.01 -0.80 25.38
CA PRO A 127 27.24 -2.04 24.65
C PRO A 127 28.41 -2.86 25.23
N ARG A 128 28.37 -4.19 25.05
CA ARG A 128 29.52 -5.08 25.22
C ARG A 128 30.10 -5.44 23.85
N VAL A 129 31.35 -5.08 23.67
CA VAL A 129 32.23 -5.54 22.60
C VAL A 129 32.48 -7.04 22.79
N SER A 130 32.24 -7.84 21.75
CA SER A 130 32.89 -9.15 21.58
C SER A 130 33.18 -9.39 20.10
N LYS A 131 34.47 -9.19 19.77
CA LYS A 131 35.35 -9.97 18.90
C LYS A 131 34.75 -10.71 17.68
N ARG A 132 35.36 -10.40 16.54
CA ARG A 132 35.27 -11.06 15.21
C ARG A 132 35.34 -12.57 15.29
N GLU A 133 34.56 -13.24 14.44
CA GLU A 133 34.97 -14.46 13.74
C GLU A 133 34.42 -14.39 12.31
N ASP A 134 35.30 -14.68 11.36
CA ASP A 134 35.10 -14.63 9.92
C ASP A 134 34.23 -15.80 9.42
N TRP A 135 33.07 -15.51 8.82
CA TRP A 135 32.40 -16.34 7.80
C TRP A 135 31.33 -15.54 7.05
#